data_AF-A0A2M7VYA7-F1
#
_entry.id   AF-A0A2M7VYA7-F1
#
_cell.length_a   1.000
_cell.length_b   1.000
_cell.length_c   1.000
_cell.angle_alpha   90.00
_cell.angle_beta   90.00
_cell.angle_gamma   90.00
#
_symmetry.space_group_name_H-M   'P 1'
#
loop_
_entity.id
_entity.type
_entity.pdbx_description
1 polymer ?
#
loop_
_entity_poly.entity_id
_entity_poly.type
_entity_poly.pdbx_seq_one_letter_code
_entity_poly.pdbx_strand_id
1 'polypeptide(L)'
;MKIKSLLLVILIVIGLHSFGQDTLAMYREGKLWGFINLKGDTLIEAKFGICEDFNSGLAKIGIDKFVRPNGEIFYVRNYVKRNLIDVREF
;
A
#
# COMPACT_ATOMS: atom_id res chain seq x y z
N MET A 1 22.90 31.72 8.89
CA MET A 1 23.11 30.44 8.17
C MET A 1 22.32 29.24 8.72
N LYS A 2 21.69 29.29 9.91
CA LYS A 2 20.99 28.12 10.51
C LYS A 2 19.50 27.96 10.11
N ILE A 3 18.79 29.07 9.86
CA ILE A 3 17.35 29.07 9.53
C ILE A 3 17.04 28.53 8.13
N LYS A 4 17.86 28.88 7.11
CA LYS A 4 17.67 28.36 5.74
C LYS A 4 17.83 26.85 5.68
N SER A 5 18.80 26.31 6.43
CA SER A 5 19.02 24.87 6.54
C SER A 5 17.88 24.15 7.27
N LEU A 6 17.28 24.78 8.29
CA LEU A 6 16.14 24.21 9.02
C LEU A 6 14.86 24.18 8.14
N LEU A 7 14.59 25.26 7.41
CA LEU A 7 13.50 25.32 6.44
C LEU A 7 13.64 24.28 5.33
N LEU A 8 14.87 24.07 4.84
CA LEU A 8 15.15 23.06 3.83
C LEU A 8 14.86 21.65 4.34
N VAL A 9 15.24 21.34 5.59
CA VAL A 9 14.95 20.03 6.22
C VAL A 9 13.44 19.83 6.39
N ILE A 10 12.70 20.85 6.82
CA ILE A 10 11.24 20.78 6.96
C ILE A 10 10.57 20.54 5.58
N LEU A 11 11.02 21.23 4.53
CA LEU A 11 10.50 21.03 3.17
C LEU A 11 10.77 19.61 2.65
N ILE A 12 11.96 19.05 2.95
CA ILE A 12 12.28 17.67 2.59
C ILE A 12 11.37 16.69 3.36
N VAL A 13 11.19 16.87 4.67
CA VAL A 13 10.34 15.98 5.49
C VAL A 13 8.87 16.04 5.06
N ILE A 14 8.34 17.21 4.75
CA ILE A 14 6.98 17.38 4.21
C ILE A 14 6.88 16.73 2.82
N GLY A 15 7.86 16.95 1.94
CA GLY A 15 7.92 16.33 0.62
C GLY A 15 7.98 14.79 0.66
N LEU A 16 8.66 14.22 1.66
CA LEU A 16 8.69 12.78 1.91
C LEU A 16 7.34 12.26 2.43
N HIS A 17 6.56 13.08 3.14
CA HIS A 17 5.26 12.70 3.69
C HIS A 17 4.14 12.66 2.64
N SER A 18 4.28 13.42 1.55
CA SER A 18 3.27 13.52 0.49
C SER A 18 3.35 12.43 -0.59
N PHE A 19 4.23 11.43 -0.44
CA PHE A 19 4.40 10.39 -1.44
C PHE A 19 3.63 9.12 -1.05
N GLY A 20 2.54 8.84 -1.78
CA GLY A 20 2.09 7.45 -1.98
C GLY A 20 0.66 7.14 -1.59
N GLN A 21 -0.32 7.69 -2.32
CA GLN A 21 -1.58 6.97 -2.52
C GLN A 21 -1.88 6.71 -4.01
N ASP A 22 -1.33 7.51 -4.94
CA ASP A 22 -1.61 7.41 -6.38
C ASP A 22 -0.42 6.94 -7.24
N THR A 23 0.58 6.27 -6.64
CA THR A 23 1.89 6.04 -7.32
C THR A 23 2.11 4.62 -7.84
N LEU A 24 1.09 3.77 -7.73
CA LEU A 24 1.15 2.37 -8.13
C LEU A 24 0.12 2.09 -9.22
N ALA A 25 0.56 1.48 -10.31
CA ALA A 25 -0.30 1.00 -11.37
C ALA A 25 -0.26 -0.53 -11.39
N MET A 26 -1.41 -1.16 -11.67
CA MET A 26 -1.44 -2.59 -11.96
C MET A 26 -0.73 -2.86 -13.28
N TYR A 27 0.04 -3.94 -13.33
CA TYR A 27 0.59 -4.49 -14.58
C TYR A 27 0.27 -5.97 -14.67
N ARG A 28 0.33 -6.52 -15.89
CA ARG A 28 -0.07 -7.89 -16.17
C ARG A 28 1.01 -8.67 -16.90
N GLU A 29 1.28 -9.87 -16.41
CA GLU A 29 2.08 -10.89 -17.11
C GLU A 29 1.21 -12.13 -17.34
N GLY A 30 0.84 -12.38 -18.59
CA GLY A 30 -0.07 -13.47 -18.94
C GLY A 30 -1.44 -13.32 -18.26
N LYS A 31 -1.74 -14.21 -17.30
CA LYS A 31 -2.99 -14.19 -16.53
C LYS A 31 -2.85 -13.59 -15.13
N LEU A 32 -1.65 -13.18 -14.75
CA LEU A 32 -1.34 -12.73 -13.40
C LEU A 32 -1.10 -11.22 -13.39
N TRP A 33 -1.42 -10.60 -12.27
CA TRP A 33 -1.32 -9.18 -12.02
C TRP A 33 -0.33 -8.89 -10.89
N GLY A 34 0.38 -7.78 -11.03
CA GLY A 34 1.29 -7.21 -10.05
C GLY A 34 1.18 -5.69 -10.03
N PHE A 35 2.11 -5.02 -9.36
CA PHE A 35 2.14 -3.56 -9.24
C PHE A 35 3.51 -2.99 -9.58
N ILE A 36 3.49 -1.92 -10.38
CA ILE A 36 4.66 -1.12 -10.74
C ILE A 36 4.51 0.30 -10.21
N ASN A 37 5.62 0.95 -9.91
CA ASN A 37 5.63 2.38 -9.61
C ASN A 37 5.59 3.23 -10.91
N LEU A 38 5.43 4.55 -10.78
CA LEU A 38 5.44 5.47 -11.93
C LEU A 38 6.78 5.53 -12.71
N LYS A 39 7.87 4.99 -12.15
CA LYS A 39 9.16 4.86 -12.86
C LYS A 39 9.22 3.59 -13.71
N GLY A 40 8.24 2.71 -13.60
CA GLY A 40 8.21 1.40 -14.24
C GLY A 40 8.91 0.29 -13.44
N ASP A 41 9.37 0.57 -12.21
CA ASP A 41 9.95 -0.47 -11.36
C ASP A 41 8.85 -1.38 -10.83
N THR A 42 9.08 -2.69 -10.89
CA THR A 42 8.18 -3.68 -10.28
C THR A 42 8.34 -3.62 -8.77
N LEU A 43 7.25 -3.27 -8.06
CA LEU A 43 7.21 -3.32 -6.59
C LEU A 43 6.63 -4.63 -6.09
N ILE A 44 5.63 -5.16 -6.80
CA ILE A 44 4.99 -6.43 -6.47
C ILE A 44 4.87 -7.24 -7.74
N GLU A 45 5.59 -8.36 -7.80
CA GLU A 45 5.59 -9.26 -8.96
C GLU A 45 4.18 -9.76 -9.34
N ALA A 46 3.99 -10.02 -10.63
CA ALA A 46 2.76 -10.54 -11.18
C ALA A 46 2.45 -11.97 -10.71
N LYS A 47 1.73 -12.08 -9.60
CA LYS A 47 1.38 -13.37 -8.97
C LYS A 47 -0.09 -13.49 -8.55
N PHE A 48 -0.91 -12.48 -8.82
CA PHE A 48 -2.31 -12.47 -8.42
C PHE A 48 -3.24 -12.71 -9.61
N GLY A 49 -4.17 -13.66 -9.47
CA GLY A 49 -5.19 -13.90 -10.51
C GLY A 49 -6.32 -12.85 -10.51
N ILE A 50 -6.51 -12.15 -9.40
CA ILE A 50 -7.46 -11.04 -9.22
C ILE A 50 -6.66 -9.90 -8.63
N CYS A 51 -6.86 -8.70 -9.14
CA CYS A 51 -6.19 -7.50 -8.66
C CYS A 51 -7.09 -6.29 -8.96
N GLU A 52 -7.33 -5.46 -7.95
CA GLU A 52 -8.01 -4.17 -8.09
C GLU A 52 -7.02 -3.05 -7.74
N ASP A 53 -7.33 -1.81 -8.16
CA ASP A 53 -6.51 -0.65 -7.85
C ASP A 53 -6.41 -0.41 -6.33
N PHE A 54 -5.35 0.31 -5.93
CA PHE A 54 -5.23 0.77 -4.56
C PHE A 54 -6.34 1.78 -4.24
N ASN A 55 -7.04 1.53 -3.14
CA ASN A 55 -7.96 2.49 -2.53
C ASN A 55 -7.64 2.57 -1.03
N SER A 56 -7.44 3.77 -0.50
CA SER A 56 -7.16 4.01 0.92
C SER A 56 -5.97 3.15 1.45
N GLY A 57 -4.95 2.96 0.61
CA GLY A 57 -3.74 2.21 0.96
C GLY A 57 -3.86 0.67 0.91
N LEU A 58 -4.94 0.13 0.36
CA LEU A 58 -5.14 -1.31 0.17
C LEU A 58 -5.62 -1.62 -1.24
N ALA A 59 -5.14 -2.70 -1.82
CA ALA A 59 -5.63 -3.26 -3.07
C ALA A 59 -6.18 -4.66 -2.83
N LYS A 60 -7.31 -5.00 -3.44
CA LYS A 60 -7.91 -6.33 -3.33
C LYS A 60 -7.20 -7.29 -4.27
N ILE A 61 -6.73 -8.43 -3.76
CA ILE A 61 -6.00 -9.46 -4.52
C ILE A 61 -6.66 -10.85 -4.43
N GLY A 62 -7.92 -10.90 -3.99
CA GLY A 62 -8.70 -12.12 -3.84
C GLY A 62 -9.98 -11.89 -3.03
N ILE A 63 -10.72 -12.97 -2.76
CA ILE A 63 -12.02 -12.90 -2.05
C ILE A 63 -11.87 -12.23 -0.68
N ASP A 64 -10.89 -12.66 0.12
CA ASP A 64 -10.64 -12.15 1.48
C ASP A 64 -9.20 -11.64 1.66
N LYS A 65 -8.51 -11.31 0.57
CA LYS A 65 -7.08 -10.94 0.59
C LYS A 65 -6.85 -9.54 0.05
N PHE A 66 -6.07 -8.76 0.79
CA PHE A 66 -5.67 -7.40 0.42
C PHE A 66 -4.15 -7.29 0.47
N VAL A 67 -3.58 -6.37 -0.29
CA VAL A 67 -2.17 -6.04 -0.27
C VAL A 67 -1.98 -4.55 -0.05
N ARG A 68 -0.94 -4.16 0.69
CA ARG A 68 -0.49 -2.78 0.84
C ARG A 68 0.55 -2.41 -0.22
N PRO A 69 0.83 -1.11 -0.44
CA PRO A 69 1.88 -0.65 -1.37
C PRO A 69 3.26 -1.24 -1.11
N ASN A 70 3.56 -1.58 0.14
CA ASN A 70 4.82 -2.21 0.55
C ASN A 70 4.86 -3.74 0.32
N GLY A 71 3.81 -4.33 -0.26
CA GLY A 71 3.69 -5.77 -0.51
C GLY A 71 3.15 -6.60 0.66
N GLU A 72 2.84 -6.00 1.81
CA GLU A 72 2.27 -6.69 2.96
C GLU A 72 0.84 -7.18 2.66
N ILE A 73 0.57 -8.47 2.90
CA ILE A 73 -0.73 -9.10 2.60
C ILE A 73 -1.57 -9.26 3.87
N PHE A 74 -2.83 -8.83 3.78
CA PHE A 74 -3.84 -8.91 4.83
C PHE A 74 -4.95 -9.89 4.46
N TYR A 75 -5.50 -10.56 5.47
CA TYR A 75 -6.63 -11.47 5.35
C TYR A 75 -7.78 -10.97 6.23
N VAL A 76 -8.97 -10.73 5.65
CA VAL A 76 -10.13 -10.17 6.37
C VAL A 76 -10.54 -11.02 7.58
N ARG A 77 -10.50 -12.35 7.44
CA ARG A 77 -10.81 -13.28 8.55
C ARG A 77 -9.95 -13.05 9.80
N ASN A 78 -8.72 -12.57 9.65
CA ASN A 78 -7.84 -12.27 10.77
C ASN A 78 -8.11 -10.89 11.39
N TYR A 79 -8.69 -9.96 10.61
CA TYR A 79 -9.07 -8.64 11.09
C TYR A 79 -10.27 -8.72 12.06
N VAL A 80 -11.29 -9.51 11.70
CA VAL A 80 -12.48 -9.70 12.54
C VAL A 80 -12.14 -10.44 13.83
N LYS A 81 -11.27 -11.46 13.79
CA LYS A 81 -10.82 -12.15 15.02
C LYS A 81 -10.04 -11.24 15.98
N ARG A 82 -9.21 -10.31 15.47
CA ARG A 82 -8.46 -9.37 16.33
C ARG A 82 -9.37 -8.32 16.99
N ASN A 83 -10.40 -7.85 16.29
CA ASN A 83 -11.32 -6.82 16.81
C ASN A 83 -12.53 -7.37 17.58
N LEU A 84 -12.79 -8.68 17.56
CA LEU A 84 -13.86 -9.31 18.35
C LEU A 84 -13.42 -9.73 19.76
N ILE A 85 -12.12 -9.76 20.05
CA ILE A 85 -11.61 -10.06 21.40
C ILE A 85 -11.71 -8.80 22.30
N ASP A 86 -11.71 -7.60 21.70
CA ASP A 86 -11.73 -6.30 22.40
C ASP A 86 -13.14 -5.85 22.83
N VAL A 87 -14.20 -6.44 22.27
CA VAL A 87 -15.62 -6.08 22.57
C VAL A 87 -16.28 -6.96 23.63
N ARG A 88 -15.52 -7.85 24.30
CA ARG A 88 -16.06 -8.69 25.39
C ARG A 88 -15.71 -8.18 26.80
N GLU A 89 -15.13 -7.00 26.92
CA GLU A 89 -14.87 -6.34 28.22
C GLU A 89 -15.71 -5.07 28.46
N PHE A 90 -16.97 -5.06 28.03
CA PHE A 90 -17.97 -4.11 28.51
C PHE A 90 -19.30 -4.82 28.80
#